data_AF-A0A1C5TRC8-F1
#
_entry.id   AF-A0A1C5TRC8-F1
#
_cell.length_a   1.000
_cell.length_b   1.000
_cell.length_c   1.000
_cell.angle_alpha   90.00
_cell.angle_beta   90.00
_cell.angle_gamma   90.00
#
_symmetry.space_group_name_H-M   'P 1'
#
loop_
_entity.id
_entity.type
_entity.pdbx_description
1 polymer ?
#
loop_
_entity_poly.entity_id
_entity_poly.type
_entity_poly.pdbx_seq_one_letter_code
_entity_poly.pdbx_strand_id
1 'polypeptide(L)'
;MSGVHKYSTISFRVSPREREEIEARILASGLSKKDYFVRSCIYNQVCVVGKKEVIYQLVEEVKDMQTNIQEVTEQFEQSEVILSEEGMQDMKNDCLDMLKAILWMLDGARYLWEDKEKNVPVD
;
A
#
# COMPACT_ATOMS: atom_id res chain seq x y z
N MET A 1 -14.06 -4.63 32.76
CA MET A 1 -14.40 -4.34 31.35
C MET A 1 -13.28 -4.89 30.49
N SER A 2 -13.51 -5.98 29.74
CA SER A 2 -12.51 -6.51 28.81
C SER A 2 -12.51 -5.68 27.52
N GLY A 3 -12.00 -4.45 27.62
CA GLY A 3 -11.98 -3.46 26.53
C GLY A 3 -10.84 -3.64 25.54
N VAL A 4 -10.29 -4.85 25.39
CA VAL A 4 -9.19 -5.12 24.47
C VAL A 4 -9.78 -5.52 23.13
N HIS A 5 -9.98 -4.53 22.25
CA HIS A 5 -10.29 -4.79 20.86
C HIS A 5 -9.09 -5.43 20.18
N LYS A 6 -9.31 -6.52 19.42
CA LYS A 6 -8.24 -7.26 18.73
C LYS A 6 -7.47 -6.40 17.71
N TYR A 7 -8.14 -5.40 17.11
CA TYR A 7 -7.57 -4.53 16.08
C TYR A 7 -7.96 -3.08 16.31
N SER A 8 -7.13 -2.15 15.85
CA SER A 8 -7.38 -0.71 15.90
C SER A 8 -8.51 -0.29 14.95
N THR A 9 -9.14 0.86 15.23
CA THR A 9 -10.21 1.41 14.40
C THR A 9 -9.65 2.45 13.42
N ILE A 10 -9.96 2.31 12.14
CA ILE A 10 -9.72 3.32 11.11
C ILE A 10 -11.01 4.13 10.94
N SER A 11 -10.94 5.46 11.02
CA SER A 11 -12.11 6.34 10.90
C SER A 11 -11.84 7.49 9.94
N PHE A 12 -12.87 7.86 9.17
CA PHE A 12 -12.83 8.95 8.20
C PHE A 12 -14.03 9.87 8.41
N ARG A 13 -13.87 11.16 8.08
CA ARG A 13 -14.98 12.11 8.02
C ARG A 13 -15.44 12.21 6.57
N VAL A 14 -16.74 12.05 6.35
CA VAL A 14 -17.38 12.14 5.04
C VAL A 14 -18.57 13.08 5.11
N SER A 15 -18.83 13.80 4.02
CA SER A 15 -20.04 14.59 3.84
C SER A 15 -21.29 13.69 3.78
N PRO A 16 -22.49 14.24 3.99
CA PRO A 16 -23.73 13.47 3.88
C PRO A 16 -23.90 12.78 2.51
N ARG A 17 -23.54 13.46 1.42
CA ARG A 17 -23.65 12.90 0.08
C ARG A 17 -22.65 11.77 -0.19
N GLU A 18 -21.39 11.94 0.22
CA GLU A 18 -20.40 10.86 0.12
C GLU A 18 -20.86 9.62 0.91
N ARG A 19 -21.49 9.84 2.07
CA ARG A 19 -22.06 8.75 2.87
C ARG A 19 -23.16 7.99 2.11
N GLU A 20 -24.10 8.71 1.49
CA GLU A 20 -25.18 8.08 0.70
C GLU A 20 -24.60 7.24 -0.45
N GLU A 21 -23.61 7.76 -1.16
CA GLU A 21 -22.96 7.04 -2.26
C GLU A 21 -22.20 5.81 -1.76
N ILE A 22 -21.50 5.89 -0.63
CA ILE A 22 -20.81 4.75 -0.02
C ILE A 22 -21.80 3.66 0.38
N GLU A 23 -22.90 4.01 1.05
CA GLU A 23 -23.91 3.04 1.48
C GLU A 23 -24.58 2.35 0.28
N ALA A 24 -24.86 3.09 -0.80
CA ALA A 24 -25.40 2.52 -2.03
C ALA A 24 -24.41 1.53 -2.68
N ARG A 25 -23.11 1.85 -2.70
CA ARG A 25 -22.07 0.94 -3.23
C ARG A 25 -21.90 -0.31 -2.36
N ILE A 26 -21.95 -0.17 -1.04
CA ILE A 26 -21.91 -1.32 -0.11
C ILE A 26 -23.08 -2.26 -0.42
N LEU A 27 -24.30 -1.71 -0.48
CA LEU A 27 -25.51 -2.49 -0.79
C LEU A 27 -25.38 -3.23 -2.14
N ALA A 28 -24.96 -2.51 -3.19
CA ALA A 28 -24.80 -3.10 -4.52
C ALA A 28 -23.70 -4.17 -4.59
N SER A 29 -22.64 -4.03 -3.79
CA SER A 29 -21.52 -4.99 -3.77
C SER A 29 -21.84 -6.34 -3.13
N GLY A 30 -22.90 -6.41 -2.30
CA GLY A 30 -23.22 -7.59 -1.50
C GLY A 30 -22.23 -7.89 -0.36
N LEU A 31 -21.25 -7.02 -0.12
CA LEU A 31 -20.26 -7.18 0.94
C LEU A 31 -20.77 -6.62 2.28
N SER A 32 -20.23 -7.15 3.38
CA SER A 32 -20.39 -6.49 4.68
C SER A 32 -19.68 -5.12 4.65
N LYS A 33 -20.14 -4.16 5.46
CA LYS A 33 -19.50 -2.83 5.53
C LYS A 33 -17.99 -2.93 5.78
N LYS A 34 -17.59 -3.79 6.72
CA LYS A 34 -16.19 -4.03 7.07
C LYS A 34 -15.40 -4.51 5.85
N ASP A 35 -15.88 -5.55 5.18
CA ASP A 35 -15.15 -6.15 4.05
C ASP A 35 -15.12 -5.21 2.85
N TYR A 36 -16.20 -4.46 2.61
CA TYR A 36 -16.23 -3.43 1.58
C TYR A 36 -15.15 -2.37 1.83
N PHE A 37 -15.06 -1.82 3.04
CA PHE A 37 -14.04 -0.81 3.35
C PHE A 37 -12.63 -1.38 3.27
N VAL A 38 -12.37 -2.57 3.85
CA VAL A 38 -11.04 -3.19 3.78
C VAL A 38 -10.63 -3.44 2.33
N ARG A 39 -11.51 -4.01 1.51
CA ARG A 39 -11.20 -4.28 0.10
C ARG A 39 -11.05 -3.00 -0.72
N SER A 40 -11.91 -2.01 -0.49
CA SER A 40 -11.82 -0.73 -1.19
C SER A 40 -10.57 0.05 -0.81
N CYS A 41 -10.09 -0.04 0.44
CA CYS A 41 -8.86 0.63 0.83
C CYS A 41 -7.60 -0.06 0.28
N ILE A 42 -7.60 -1.40 0.17
CA ILE A 42 -6.40 -2.16 -0.22
C ILE A 42 -6.33 -2.40 -1.74
N TYR A 43 -7.46 -2.70 -2.38
CA TYR A 43 -7.50 -3.22 -3.75
C TYR A 43 -8.15 -2.28 -4.76
N ASN A 44 -8.50 -1.05 -4.37
CA ASN A 44 -8.97 -0.07 -5.34
C ASN A 44 -7.84 0.28 -6.32
N GLN A 45 -8.17 0.53 -7.59
CA GLN A 45 -7.19 1.01 -8.55
C GLN A 45 -7.02 2.52 -8.37
N VAL A 46 -5.85 2.95 -7.90
CA VAL A 46 -5.50 4.37 -7.88
C VAL A 46 -4.64 4.68 -9.09
N CYS A 47 -5.11 5.63 -9.91
CA CYS A 47 -4.33 6.17 -11.00
C CYS A 47 -3.33 7.17 -10.43
N VAL A 48 -2.04 6.83 -10.46
CA VAL A 48 -0.96 7.70 -9.97
C VAL A 48 -0.59 8.65 -11.09
N VAL A 49 -0.93 9.94 -10.95
CA VAL A 49 -0.53 10.97 -11.92
C VAL A 49 0.85 11.51 -11.52
N GLY A 50 1.90 11.12 -12.25
CA GLY A 50 3.29 11.50 -11.95
C GLY A 50 4.01 12.02 -13.19
N LYS A 51 5.05 12.84 -12.98
CA LYS A 51 6.02 13.16 -14.04
C LYS A 51 7.13 12.10 -14.04
N LYS A 52 7.65 11.75 -15.21
CA LYS A 52 8.64 10.67 -15.37
C LYS A 52 9.89 10.90 -14.49
N GLU A 53 10.30 12.14 -14.32
CA GLU A 53 11.46 12.54 -13.50
C GLU A 53 11.24 12.23 -12.00
N VAL A 54 10.02 12.39 -11.51
CA VAL A 54 9.67 12.14 -10.09
C VAL A 54 9.65 10.65 -9.79
N ILE A 55 9.23 9.82 -10.76
CA ILE A 55 9.28 8.36 -10.64
C ILE A 55 10.73 7.87 -10.54
N TYR A 56 11.65 8.40 -11.34
CA TYR A 56 13.05 7.98 -11.30
C TYR A 56 13.70 8.30 -9.96
N GLN A 57 13.44 9.48 -9.40
CA GLN A 57 13.89 9.84 -8.05
C GLN A 57 13.31 8.90 -6.99
N LEU A 58 12.03 8.55 -7.10
CA LEU A 58 11.38 7.56 -6.23
C LEU A 58 12.03 6.18 -6.31
N VAL A 59 12.41 5.74 -7.51
CA VAL A 59 13.09 4.45 -7.71
C VAL A 59 14.50 4.46 -7.09
N GLU A 60 15.23 5.57 -7.14
CA GLU A 60 16.52 5.71 -6.45
C GLU A 60 16.35 5.65 -4.93
N GLU A 61 15.42 6.41 -4.37
CA GLU A 61 15.13 6.41 -2.93
C GLU A 61 14.71 5.03 -2.42
N VAL A 62 13.97 4.25 -3.22
CA VAL A 62 13.60 2.86 -2.88
C VAL A 62 14.81 1.92 -2.91
N LYS A 63 15.77 2.13 -3.82
CA LYS A 63 17.03 1.37 -3.82
C LYS A 63 17.88 1.70 -2.61
N ASP A 64 17.98 2.97 -2.26
CA ASP A 64 18.72 3.39 -1.07
C ASP A 64 18.08 2.82 0.20
N MET A 65 16.75 2.81 0.26
CA MET A 65 16.00 2.14 1.34
C MET A 65 16.28 0.64 1.39
N GLN A 66 16.34 -0.06 0.25
CA GLN A 66 16.70 -1.47 0.19
C GLN A 66 18.11 -1.72 0.74
N THR A 67 19.09 -0.90 0.35
CA THR A 67 20.47 -0.99 0.85
C THR A 67 20.53 -0.78 2.36
N ASN A 68 19.85 0.26 2.87
CA ASN A 68 19.78 0.53 4.31
C ASN A 68 19.14 -0.63 5.08
N ILE A 69 18.09 -1.26 4.54
CA ILE A 69 17.46 -2.44 5.17
C ILE A 69 18.42 -3.63 5.19
N GLN A 70 19.18 -3.86 4.11
CA GLN A 70 20.20 -4.92 4.08
C GLN A 70 21.27 -4.68 5.16
N GLU A 71 21.81 -3.46 5.24
CA GLU A 71 22.84 -3.11 6.24
C GLU A 71 22.32 -3.27 7.67
N VAL A 72 21.09 -2.83 7.94
CA VAL A 72 20.45 -3.03 9.24
C VAL A 72 20.25 -4.52 9.53
N THR A 73 19.83 -5.32 8.55
CA THR A 73 19.66 -6.77 8.69
C THR A 73 20.98 -7.46 9.03
N GLU A 74 22.07 -7.10 8.36
CA GLU A 74 23.42 -7.63 8.65
C GLU A 74 23.90 -7.25 10.07
N GLN A 75 23.59 -6.04 10.54
CA GLN A 75 23.88 -5.60 11.91
C GLN A 75 23.03 -6.35 12.96
N PHE A 76 21.79 -6.69 12.63
CA PHE A 76 20.92 -7.54 13.46
C PHE A 76 21.41 -8.99 13.55
N GLU A 77 22.02 -9.53 12.50
CA GLU A 77 22.63 -10.87 12.54
C GLU A 77 23.90 -10.90 13.42
N GLN A 78 24.60 -9.77 13.52
CA GLN A 78 25.84 -9.64 14.31
C GLN A 78 25.62 -9.24 15.76
N SER A 79 24.48 -8.63 16.08
CA SER A 79 24.14 -8.18 17.43
C SER A 79 23.05 -9.07 18.03
N GLU A 80 23.25 -9.60 19.24
CA GLU A 80 22.17 -10.23 20.03
C GLU A 80 21.15 -9.15 20.46
N VAL A 81 20.31 -8.70 19.52
CA VAL A 81 19.20 -7.81 19.84
C VAL A 81 18.07 -8.65 20.39
N ILE A 82 17.74 -8.43 21.67
CA ILE A 82 16.59 -9.04 22.34
C ILE A 82 15.33 -8.29 21.88
N LEU A 83 14.86 -8.55 20.66
CA LEU A 83 13.49 -8.21 20.27
C LEU A 83 12.57 -9.37 20.64
N SER A 84 11.36 -9.07 21.14
CA SER A 84 10.33 -10.09 21.30
C SER A 84 9.93 -10.62 19.90
N GLU A 85 9.53 -11.89 19.83
CA GLU A 85 9.06 -12.52 18.59
C GLU A 85 7.91 -11.73 17.94
N GLU A 86 7.04 -11.13 18.77
CA GLU A 86 5.94 -10.26 18.35
C GLU A 86 6.45 -8.95 17.70
N GLY A 87 7.42 -8.27 18.32
CA GLY A 87 8.00 -7.04 17.78
C GLY A 87 8.76 -7.27 16.47
N MET A 88 9.42 -8.42 16.32
CA MET A 88 10.07 -8.81 15.06
C MET A 88 9.04 -9.06 13.95
N GLN A 89 7.93 -9.73 14.30
CA GLN A 89 6.87 -10.02 13.35
C GLN A 89 6.15 -8.75 12.88
N ASP A 90 5.92 -7.79 13.77
CA ASP A 90 5.34 -6.49 13.43
C ASP A 90 6.27 -5.68 12.51
N MET A 91 7.57 -5.61 12.83
CA MET A 91 8.54 -4.90 11.97
C MET A 91 8.62 -5.52 10.57
N LYS A 92 8.58 -6.85 10.46
CA LYS A 92 8.49 -7.55 9.19
C LYS A 92 7.21 -7.20 8.43
N ASN A 93 6.07 -7.13 9.12
CA ASN A 93 4.78 -6.79 8.49
C ASN A 93 4.79 -5.34 7.97
N ASP A 94 5.27 -4.38 8.76
CA ASP A 94 5.37 -2.98 8.38
C ASP A 94 6.25 -2.80 7.13
N CYS A 95 7.41 -3.46 7.09
CA CYS A 95 8.30 -3.45 5.92
C CYS A 95 7.62 -4.06 4.69
N LEU A 96 6.98 -5.23 4.83
CA LEU A 96 6.27 -5.89 3.74
C LEU A 96 5.12 -5.04 3.20
N ASP A 97 4.36 -4.39 4.08
CA ASP A 97 3.21 -3.59 3.67
C ASP A 97 3.67 -2.28 2.99
N MET A 98 4.80 -1.71 3.40
CA MET A 98 5.42 -0.58 2.71
C MET A 98 5.91 -0.96 1.31
N LEU A 99 6.61 -2.09 1.17
CA LEU A 99 7.06 -2.59 -0.12
C LEU A 99 5.88 -2.89 -1.06
N LYS A 100 4.81 -3.51 -0.55
CA LYS A 100 3.58 -3.72 -1.32
C LYS A 100 2.95 -2.40 -1.77
N ALA A 101 2.90 -1.39 -0.90
CA ALA A 101 2.36 -0.08 -1.24
C ALA A 101 3.19 0.61 -2.34
N ILE A 102 4.52 0.54 -2.27
CA ILE A 102 5.43 1.05 -3.30
C ILE A 102 5.21 0.33 -4.63
N LEU A 103 5.17 -1.01 -4.63
CA LEU A 103 4.94 -1.79 -5.85
C LEU A 103 3.59 -1.48 -6.49
N TRP A 104 2.53 -1.36 -5.68
CA TRP A 104 1.20 -0.99 -6.17
C TRP A 104 1.17 0.43 -6.75
N MET A 105 1.86 1.39 -6.12
CA MET A 105 2.01 2.75 -6.65
C MET A 105 2.75 2.76 -8.00
N LEU A 106 3.83 1.99 -8.11
CA LEU A 106 4.60 1.88 -9.35
C LEU A 106 3.77 1.19 -10.45
N ASP A 107 3.04 0.12 -10.15
CA ASP A 107 2.15 -0.51 -11.15
C ASP A 107 1.04 0.45 -11.61
N GLY A 108 0.48 1.27 -10.71
CA GLY A 108 -0.45 2.35 -11.08
C GLY A 108 0.16 3.45 -11.95
N ALA A 109 1.49 3.62 -11.89
CA ALA A 109 2.26 4.59 -12.67
C ALA A 109 2.88 4.02 -13.95
N ARG A 110 2.61 2.74 -14.24
CA ARG A 110 3.22 1.96 -15.32
C ARG A 110 3.10 2.59 -16.71
N TYR A 111 2.04 3.36 -16.95
CA TYR A 111 1.84 4.14 -18.19
C TYR A 111 2.91 5.21 -18.45
N LEU A 112 3.76 5.53 -17.48
CA LEU A 112 4.86 6.50 -17.62
C LEU A 112 6.12 5.91 -18.28
N TRP A 113 6.24 4.58 -18.31
CA TRP A 113 7.40 3.88 -18.89
C TRP A 113 7.03 2.70 -19.78
N GLU A 114 5.77 2.30 -19.85
CA GLU A 114 5.30 1.44 -20.93
C GLU A 114 5.07 2.26 -22.19
N ASP A 115 6.02 2.12 -23.12
CA ASP A 115 5.90 2.71 -24.44
C ASP A 115 4.60 2.25 -25.11
N LYS A 116 3.81 3.21 -25.59
CA LYS A 116 2.58 2.97 -26.36
C LYS A 116 2.87 2.45 -27.78
N GLU A 117 3.84 1.56 -27.98
CA GLU A 117 4.22 1.06 -29.31
C GLU A 117 3.39 -0.13 -29.82
N LYS A 118 2.21 -0.42 -29.25
CA LYS A 118 1.37 -1.55 -29.71
C LYS A 118 -0.06 -1.20 -30.15
N ASN A 119 -0.36 0.06 -30.42
CA ASN A 119 -1.64 0.44 -31.05
C ASN A 119 -1.41 1.40 -32.23
N VAL A 120 -0.61 0.99 -33.20
CA VAL A 120 -0.75 1.54 -34.57
C VAL A 120 -1.69 0.58 -35.29
N PRO A 121 -2.89 1.01 -35.73
CA PRO A 121 -3.70 0.21 -36.64
C PRO A 121 -2.86 -0.01 -37.90
N VAL A 122 -2.62 -1.26 -38.25
CA VAL A 122 -2.15 -1.59 -39.59
C VAL A 122 -3.35 -1.37 -40.51
N ASP A 123 -3.22 -0.40 -41.43
CA ASP A 123 -4.18 -0.10 -42.50
C ASP A 123 -4.56 -1.35 -43.32
#